data_AF-A0A699KBR3-F1
#
_entry.id   AF-A0A699KBR3-F1
#
_cell.length_a   1.000
_cell.length_b   1.000
_cell.length_c   1.000
_cell.angle_alpha   90.00
_cell.angle_beta   90.00
_cell.angle_gamma   90.00
#
_symmetry.space_group_name_H-M   'P 1'
#
loop_
_entity.id
_entity.type
_entity.pdbx_description
1 polymer ?
#
loop_
_entity_poly.entity_id
_entity_poly.type
_entity_poly.pdbx_seq_one_letter_code
_entity_poly.pdbx_strand_id
1 'polypeptide(L)'
;FAKVMLKFGVTYRLATPYHPQTSGQVEVSNRGLKRILERTMGENRASWLDKLDDALWAFRTAYKTPIRCTPYKLVYGKACHLPIELEHKAYWALKHENFDLQTAGDHKKVQLNELRDQAYENSPSTRRKLRGFMTQKSKTVFSTSVIESSSLTQD
;
A
#
# COMPACT_ATOMS: atom_id res chain seq x y z
N PHE A 1 -27.97 27.93 -6.90
CA PHE A 1 -28.75 26.81 -6.33
C PHE A 1 -30.18 26.70 -6.87
N ALA A 2 -31.00 27.77 -6.87
CA ALA A 2 -32.40 27.71 -7.34
C ALA A 2 -32.59 27.10 -8.74
N LYS A 3 -31.78 27.50 -9.73
CA LYS A 3 -31.82 26.95 -11.11
C LYS A 3 -31.49 25.45 -11.18
N VAL A 4 -30.60 24.97 -10.31
CA VAL A 4 -30.23 23.54 -10.23
C VAL A 4 -31.36 22.75 -9.57
N MET A 5 -31.94 23.27 -8.49
CA MET A 5 -33.05 22.61 -7.79
C MET A 5 -34.29 22.48 -8.67
N LEU A 6 -34.62 23.52 -9.45
CA LEU A 6 -35.68 23.45 -10.48
C LEU A 6 -35.40 22.38 -11.54
N LYS A 7 -34.16 22.25 -12.00
CA LYS A 7 -33.76 21.22 -12.98
C LYS A 7 -34.00 19.80 -12.49
N PHE A 8 -33.80 19.55 -11.19
CA PHE A 8 -33.97 18.23 -10.58
C PHE A 8 -35.32 18.04 -9.86
N GLY A 9 -36.26 18.98 -10.01
CA GLY A 9 -37.56 18.91 -9.35
C GLY A 9 -37.51 18.97 -7.81
N VAL A 10 -36.42 19.51 -7.25
CA VAL A 10 -36.22 19.60 -5.79
C VAL A 10 -36.88 20.87 -5.26
N THR A 11 -37.81 20.71 -4.32
CA THR A 11 -38.42 21.85 -3.61
C THR A 11 -37.46 22.39 -2.56
N TYR A 12 -37.04 23.64 -2.70
CA TYR A 12 -36.19 24.30 -1.72
C TYR A 12 -37.02 24.79 -0.53
N ARG A 13 -36.73 24.25 0.67
CA ARG A 13 -37.36 24.70 1.92
C ARG A 13 -36.33 25.44 2.77
N LEU A 14 -36.52 26.75 2.93
CA LEU A 14 -35.70 27.60 3.79
C LEU A 14 -36.28 27.65 5.20
N ALA A 15 -35.40 27.51 6.20
CA ALA A 15 -35.73 27.88 7.57
C ALA A 15 -35.56 29.40 7.74
N THR A 16 -36.43 30.04 8.53
CA THR A 16 -36.22 31.43 8.92
C THR A 16 -35.12 31.51 9.97
N PRO A 17 -34.25 32.55 9.97
CA PRO A 17 -33.09 32.64 10.87
C PRO A 17 -33.41 32.51 12.35
N TYR A 18 -34.60 32.93 12.78
CA TYR A 18 -35.02 32.93 14.18
C TYR A 18 -36.06 31.85 14.53
N HIS A 19 -36.47 31.02 13.56
CA HIS A 19 -37.42 29.93 13.81
C HIS A 19 -37.13 28.70 12.93
N PRO A 20 -36.06 27.94 13.23
CA PRO A 20 -35.65 26.79 12.44
C PRO A 20 -36.56 25.58 12.71
N GLN A 21 -37.76 25.58 12.13
CA GLN A 21 -38.78 24.55 12.32
C GLN A 21 -38.35 23.14 11.84
N THR A 22 -37.31 23.05 11.03
CA THR A 22 -36.93 21.82 10.30
C THR A 22 -35.52 21.30 10.64
N SER A 23 -34.72 22.06 11.39
CA SER A 23 -33.28 21.79 11.57
C SER A 23 -32.96 20.81 12.71
N GLY A 24 -33.87 20.58 13.65
CA GLY A 24 -33.56 19.82 14.88
C GLY A 24 -33.01 18.40 14.65
N GLN A 25 -33.56 17.65 13.69
CA GLN A 25 -33.05 16.32 13.35
C GLN A 25 -31.64 16.36 12.74
N VAL A 26 -31.38 17.37 11.90
CA VAL A 26 -30.07 17.61 11.28
C VAL A 26 -29.05 18.02 12.34
N GLU A 27 -29.44 18.87 13.30
CA GLU A 27 -28.58 19.29 14.41
C GLU A 27 -28.19 18.14 15.32
N VAL A 28 -29.15 17.28 15.70
CA VAL A 28 -28.88 16.10 16.53
C VAL A 28 -27.95 15.12 15.79
N SER A 29 -28.20 14.89 14.50
CA SER A 29 -27.37 14.01 13.68
C SER A 29 -25.95 14.56 13.52
N ASN A 30 -25.82 15.85 13.21
CA ASN A 30 -24.54 16.53 13.09
C ASN A 30 -23.77 16.55 14.41
N ARG A 31 -24.44 16.74 15.54
CA ARG A 31 -23.81 16.64 16.86
C ARG A 31 -23.30 15.23 17.14
N GLY A 32 -24.03 14.20 16.73
CA GLY A 32 -23.59 12.81 16.81
C GLY A 32 -22.36 12.52 15.95
N LEU A 33 -22.35 12.98 14.70
CA LEU A 33 -21.21 12.82 13.79
C LEU A 33 -19.97 13.57 14.28
N LYS A 34 -20.12 14.81 14.74
CA LYS A 34 -19.02 15.59 15.33
C LYS A 34 -18.38 14.87 16.51
N ARG A 35 -19.17 14.31 17.42
CA ARG A 35 -18.65 13.53 18.57
C ARG A 35 -17.87 12.28 18.14
N ILE A 36 -18.28 11.61 17.06
CA ILE A 36 -17.55 10.46 16.54
C ILE A 36 -16.22 10.92 15.94
N LEU A 37 -16.24 11.97 15.12
CA LEU A 37 -15.02 12.54 14.53
C LEU A 37 -14.03 13.03 15.58
N GLU A 38 -14.51 13.76 16.60
CA GLU A 38 -13.70 14.23 17.72
C GLU A 38 -12.99 13.08 18.45
N ARG A 39 -13.67 11.94 18.62
CA ARG A 39 -13.08 10.75 19.24
C ARG A 39 -12.06 10.06 18.33
N THR A 40 -12.31 9.99 17.03
CA THR A 40 -11.44 9.29 16.07
C THR A 40 -10.18 10.09 15.72
N MET A 41 -10.25 11.42 15.72
CA MET A 41 -9.14 12.29 15.30
C MET A 41 -8.10 12.56 16.40
N GLY A 42 -8.45 12.37 17.68
CA GLY A 42 -7.53 12.62 18.80
C GLY A 42 -6.92 14.03 18.74
N GLU A 43 -5.59 14.13 18.86
CA GLU A 43 -4.85 15.40 18.77
C GLU A 43 -4.67 15.91 17.33
N ASN A 44 -4.72 15.03 16.32
CA ASN A 44 -4.37 15.38 14.95
C ASN A 44 -5.57 15.87 14.13
N ARG A 45 -5.90 17.16 14.29
CA ARG A 45 -7.08 17.80 13.67
C ARG A 45 -7.02 17.93 12.14
N ALA A 46 -5.86 17.73 11.50
CA ALA A 46 -5.70 17.88 10.06
C ALA A 46 -6.26 16.68 9.26
N SER A 47 -6.37 15.50 9.88
CA SER A 47 -6.76 14.24 9.23
C SER A 47 -8.29 13.98 9.19
N TRP A 48 -9.11 15.01 9.37
CA TRP A 48 -10.57 14.86 9.51
C TRP A 48 -11.24 14.25 8.27
N LEU A 49 -10.74 14.59 7.08
CA LEU A 49 -11.31 14.10 5.82
C LEU A 49 -11.09 12.59 5.69
N ASP A 50 -9.90 12.11 6.02
CA ASP A 50 -9.55 10.68 5.96
C ASP A 50 -10.36 9.84 6.94
N LYS A 51 -10.76 10.43 8.08
CA LYS A 51 -11.59 9.80 9.11
C LYS A 51 -13.09 10.00 8.93
N LEU A 52 -13.50 10.80 7.94
CA LEU A 52 -14.90 11.12 7.71
C LEU A 52 -15.70 9.88 7.29
N ASP A 53 -15.15 9.08 6.39
CA ASP A 53 -15.80 7.84 5.93
C ASP A 53 -16.00 6.85 7.07
N ASP A 54 -14.98 6.65 7.91
CA ASP A 54 -15.07 5.78 9.08
C ASP A 54 -16.11 6.29 10.09
N ALA A 55 -16.17 7.61 10.30
CA ALA A 55 -17.13 8.22 11.20
C ALA A 55 -18.58 8.12 10.68
N LEU A 56 -18.79 8.33 9.38
CA LEU A 56 -20.08 8.15 8.73
C LEU A 56 -20.52 6.69 8.80
N TRP A 57 -19.60 5.76 8.59
CA TRP A 57 -19.85 4.33 8.73
C TRP A 57 -20.30 3.95 10.14
N ALA A 58 -19.53 4.37 11.16
CA ALA A 58 -19.88 4.16 12.56
C ALA A 58 -21.25 4.77 12.90
N PHE A 59 -21.55 5.96 12.38
CA PHE A 59 -22.85 6.59 12.61
C PHE A 59 -24.02 5.82 11.99
N ARG A 60 -23.85 5.30 10.76
CA ARG A 60 -24.89 4.54 10.03
C ARG A 60 -25.15 3.16 10.65
N THR A 61 -24.13 2.54 11.23
CA THR A 61 -24.22 1.20 11.80
C THR A 61 -24.52 1.18 13.30
N ALA A 62 -24.28 2.28 14.02
CA ALA A 62 -24.64 2.37 15.43
C ALA A 62 -26.15 2.30 15.64
N TYR A 63 -26.57 1.45 16.58
CA TYR A 63 -27.97 1.37 17.00
C TYR A 63 -28.42 2.69 17.64
N LYS A 64 -29.57 3.20 17.21
CA LYS A 64 -30.16 4.42 17.76
C LYS A 64 -31.38 4.05 18.59
N THR A 65 -31.29 4.24 19.91
CA THR A 65 -32.39 3.97 20.85
C THR A 65 -33.71 4.65 20.47
N PRO A 66 -33.74 5.93 20.02
CA PRO A 66 -35.01 6.58 19.65
C PRO A 66 -35.71 5.94 18.44
N ILE A 67 -34.94 5.37 17.51
CA ILE A 67 -35.46 4.73 16.29
C ILE A 67 -35.59 3.20 16.49
N ARG A 68 -34.98 2.66 17.55
CA ARG A 68 -34.89 1.23 17.87
C ARG A 68 -34.28 0.39 16.74
N CYS A 69 -33.44 1.01 15.90
CA CYS A 69 -32.67 0.33 14.86
C CYS A 69 -31.43 1.12 14.46
N THR A 70 -30.65 0.59 13.52
CA THR A 70 -29.54 1.32 12.90
C THR A 70 -30.07 2.20 11.75
N PRO A 71 -29.51 3.40 11.50
CA PRO A 71 -29.86 4.21 10.35
C PRO A 71 -29.72 3.46 9.01
N TYR A 72 -28.71 2.58 8.91
CA TYR A 72 -28.54 1.73 7.73
C TYR A 72 -29.74 0.80 7.51
N LYS A 73 -30.25 0.15 8.56
CA LYS A 73 -31.43 -0.72 8.46
C LYS A 73 -32.68 0.06 8.07
N LEU A 74 -32.79 1.32 8.49
CA LEU A 74 -33.91 2.18 8.11
C LEU A 74 -33.91 2.50 6.61
N VAL A 75 -32.74 2.70 6.01
CA VAL A 75 -32.61 3.07 4.58
C VAL A 75 -32.72 1.84 3.66
N TYR A 76 -32.06 0.74 4.01
CA TYR A 76 -31.94 -0.43 3.13
C TYR A 76 -32.86 -1.59 3.50
N GLY A 77 -33.60 -1.50 4.62
CA GLY A 77 -34.49 -2.55 5.11
C GLY A 77 -33.79 -3.81 5.65
N LYS A 78 -32.46 -3.89 5.57
CA LYS A 78 -31.64 -5.04 6.00
C LYS A 78 -30.66 -4.65 7.10
N ALA A 79 -30.32 -5.60 7.97
CA ALA A 79 -29.22 -5.41 8.91
C ALA A 79 -27.90 -5.24 8.15
N CYS A 80 -26.97 -4.46 8.70
CA CYS A 80 -25.66 -4.28 8.11
C CYS A 80 -24.91 -5.62 8.21
N HIS A 81 -24.63 -6.27 7.09
CA HIS A 81 -23.50 -7.19 7.00
C HIS A 81 -22.24 -6.33 6.92
N LEU A 82 -21.09 -6.83 7.40
CA LEU A 82 -19.82 -6.12 7.24
C LEU A 82 -19.72 -5.69 5.76
N PRO A 83 -19.49 -4.40 5.46
CA PRO A 83 -19.64 -3.93 4.10
C PRO A 83 -18.56 -4.61 3.29
N ILE A 84 -18.95 -5.06 2.10
CA ILE A 84 -18.04 -5.63 1.11
C ILE A 84 -16.78 -4.76 0.92
N GLU A 85 -16.88 -3.45 1.15
CA GLU A 85 -15.78 -2.49 1.10
C GLU A 85 -14.72 -2.70 2.19
N LEU A 86 -15.12 -3.03 3.43
CA LEU A 86 -14.19 -3.39 4.52
C LEU A 86 -13.56 -4.76 4.27
N GLU A 87 -14.36 -5.73 3.82
CA GLU A 87 -13.86 -7.06 3.44
C GLU A 87 -12.90 -6.97 2.25
N HIS A 88 -13.21 -6.15 1.26
CA HIS A 88 -12.39 -5.91 0.07
C HIS A 88 -11.11 -5.14 0.43
N LYS A 89 -11.17 -4.11 1.28
CA LYS A 89 -9.96 -3.43 1.78
C LYS A 89 -9.06 -4.38 2.57
N ALA A 90 -9.64 -5.21 3.45
CA ALA A 90 -8.89 -6.22 4.19
C ALA A 90 -8.28 -7.28 3.26
N TYR A 91 -9.05 -7.74 2.26
CA TYR A 91 -8.58 -8.66 1.23
C TYR A 91 -7.43 -8.08 0.40
N TRP A 92 -7.51 -6.81 -0.01
CA TRP A 92 -6.43 -6.16 -0.75
C TRP A 92 -5.18 -5.92 0.10
N ALA A 93 -5.34 -5.56 1.38
CA ALA A 93 -4.21 -5.44 2.31
C ALA A 93 -3.50 -6.79 2.49
N LEU A 94 -4.26 -7.87 2.73
CA LEU A 94 -3.72 -9.23 2.80
C LEU A 94 -3.04 -9.64 1.50
N LYS A 95 -3.63 -9.32 0.35
CA LYS A 95 -3.04 -9.63 -0.95
C LYS A 95 -1.71 -8.89 -1.14
N HIS A 96 -1.65 -7.61 -0.77
CA HIS A 96 -0.42 -6.80 -0.85
C HIS A 96 0.70 -7.37 0.04
N GLU A 97 0.42 -7.66 1.31
CA GLU A 97 1.41 -8.27 2.22
C GLU A 97 1.92 -9.62 1.72
N ASN A 98 1.05 -10.44 1.12
CA ASN A 98 1.45 -11.71 0.53
C ASN A 98 2.34 -11.53 -0.72
N PHE A 99 2.11 -10.49 -1.53
CA PHE A 99 2.99 -10.14 -2.65
C PHE A 99 4.36 -9.67 -2.18
N ASP A 100 4.41 -8.87 -1.11
CA ASP A 100 5.66 -8.39 -0.52
C ASP A 100 6.48 -9.56 0.04
N LEU A 101 5.83 -10.52 0.70
CA LEU A 101 6.48 -11.72 1.24
C LEU A 101 7.07 -12.62 0.14
N GLN A 102 6.34 -12.84 -0.96
CA GLN A 102 6.86 -13.61 -2.11
C GLN A 102 8.04 -12.91 -2.76
N THR A 103 7.93 -11.60 -2.98
CA THR A 103 9.01 -10.79 -3.58
C THR A 103 10.27 -10.80 -2.69
N ALA A 104 10.11 -10.68 -1.37
CA ALA A 104 11.21 -10.79 -0.42
C ALA A 104 11.83 -12.20 -0.39
N GLY A 105 10.99 -13.24 -0.49
CA GLY A 105 11.44 -14.64 -0.59
C GLY A 105 12.26 -14.91 -1.85
N ASP A 106 11.80 -14.43 -3.00
CA ASP A 106 12.49 -14.56 -4.29
C ASP A 106 13.82 -13.81 -4.30
N HIS A 107 13.84 -12.57 -3.78
CA HIS A 107 15.08 -11.80 -3.65
C HIS A 107 16.10 -12.52 -2.75
N LYS A 108 15.66 -13.07 -1.61
CA LYS A 108 16.52 -13.83 -0.71
C LYS A 108 17.05 -15.12 -1.37
N LYS A 109 16.26 -15.77 -2.21
CA LYS A 109 16.66 -16.95 -2.98
C LYS A 109 17.71 -16.61 -4.05
N VAL A 110 17.55 -15.48 -4.74
CA VAL A 110 18.54 -14.96 -5.70
C VAL A 110 19.86 -14.67 -5.00
N GLN A 111 19.83 -13.94 -3.87
CA GLN A 111 21.04 -13.66 -3.08
C GLN A 111 21.74 -14.94 -2.62
N LEU A 112 20.99 -15.95 -2.18
CA LEU A 112 21.56 -17.22 -1.75
C LEU A 112 22.22 -17.98 -2.91
N ASN A 113 21.61 -17.95 -4.10
CA ASN A 113 22.19 -18.57 -5.30
C ASN A 113 23.48 -17.85 -5.73
N GLU A 114 23.50 -16.52 -5.71
CA GLU A 114 24.72 -15.74 -6.01
C GLU A 114 25.86 -16.07 -5.06
N LEU A 115 25.59 -16.17 -3.76
CA LEU A 115 26.60 -16.57 -2.77
C LEU A 115 27.10 -18.00 -3.01
N ARG A 116 26.21 -18.89 -3.47
CA ARG A 116 26.57 -20.27 -3.79
C ARG A 116 27.47 -20.34 -5.03
N ASP A 117 27.15 -19.58 -6.06
CA ASP A 117 27.93 -19.49 -7.30
C ASP A 117 29.30 -18.85 -7.03
N GLN A 118 29.35 -17.79 -6.22
CA GLN A 118 30.60 -17.20 -5.73
C GLN A 118 31.43 -18.23 -4.93
N ALA A 119 30.81 -19.06 -4.10
CA ALA A 119 31.53 -20.11 -3.36
C ALA A 119 32.09 -21.20 -4.28
N TYR A 120 31.36 -21.59 -5.33
CA TYR A 120 31.82 -22.53 -6.36
C TYR A 120 33.00 -21.96 -7.16
N GLU A 121 32.92 -20.71 -7.60
CA GLU A 121 34.01 -20.02 -8.32
C GLU A 121 35.24 -19.83 -7.42
N ASN A 122 35.02 -19.53 -6.13
CA ASN A 122 36.09 -19.40 -5.15
C ASN A 122 36.60 -20.75 -4.61
N SER A 123 36.11 -21.88 -5.11
CA SER A 123 36.55 -23.19 -4.65
C SER A 123 38.06 -23.41 -4.91
N PRO A 124 38.76 -24.19 -4.07
CA PRO A 124 40.20 -24.43 -4.23
C PRO A 124 40.54 -25.08 -5.58
N SER A 125 39.64 -25.91 -6.11
CA SER A 125 39.75 -26.54 -7.43
C SER A 125 39.73 -25.51 -8.55
N THR A 126 38.74 -24.61 -8.56
CA THR A 126 38.60 -23.57 -9.58
C THR A 126 39.77 -22.58 -9.50
N ARG A 127 40.13 -22.14 -8.30
CA ARG A 127 41.32 -21.29 -8.08
C ARG A 127 42.62 -21.95 -8.50
N ARG A 128 42.79 -23.26 -8.25
CA ARG A 128 43.99 -24.00 -8.66
C ARG A 128 44.08 -24.10 -10.18
N LYS A 129 42.96 -24.33 -10.87
CA LYS A 129 42.90 -24.38 -12.34
C LYS A 129 43.20 -23.01 -12.97
N LEU A 130 42.61 -21.93 -12.44
CA LEU A 130 42.90 -20.55 -12.83
C LEU A 130 44.37 -20.18 -12.65
N ARG A 131 44.98 -20.53 -11.51
CA ARG A 131 46.42 -20.34 -11.28
C ARG A 131 47.26 -21.09 -12.31
N GLY A 132 46.90 -22.34 -12.63
CA GLY A 132 47.54 -23.12 -13.69
C GLY A 132 47.52 -22.39 -15.04
N PHE A 133 46.35 -21.93 -15.48
CA PHE A 133 46.22 -21.17 -16.73
C PHE A 133 47.04 -19.87 -16.71
N MET A 134 47.05 -19.11 -15.61
CA MET A 134 47.86 -17.90 -15.48
C MET A 134 49.36 -18.19 -15.59
N THR A 135 49.84 -19.27 -14.95
CA THR A 135 51.24 -19.68 -15.04
C THR A 135 51.64 -20.18 -16.43
N GLN A 136 50.70 -20.76 -17.18
CA GLN A 136 50.95 -21.20 -18.54
C GLN A 136 50.98 -20.03 -19.52
N LYS A 137 50.03 -19.09 -19.40
CA LYS A 137 50.02 -17.85 -20.18
C LYS A 137 51.26 -17.00 -19.95
N SER A 138 51.72 -16.85 -18.70
CA SER A 138 52.95 -16.10 -18.42
C SER A 138 54.16 -16.76 -19.07
N LYS A 139 54.32 -18.09 -18.94
CA LYS A 139 55.38 -18.84 -19.63
C LYS A 139 55.33 -18.65 -21.15
N THR A 140 54.15 -18.70 -21.76
CA THR A 140 53.99 -18.46 -23.20
C THR A 140 54.42 -17.05 -23.58
N VAL A 141 53.96 -16.01 -22.87
CA VAL A 141 54.35 -14.61 -23.13
C VAL A 141 55.86 -14.40 -22.97
N PHE A 142 56.45 -14.96 -21.92
CA PHE A 142 57.91 -14.93 -21.72
C PHE A 142 58.66 -15.63 -22.86
N SER A 143 58.17 -16.78 -23.33
CA SER A 143 58.79 -17.48 -24.46
C SER A 143 58.67 -16.71 -25.78
N THR A 144 57.53 -16.09 -26.09
CA THR A 144 57.39 -15.25 -27.29
C THR A 144 58.24 -13.99 -27.22
N SER A 145 58.33 -13.32 -26.05
CA SER A 145 59.20 -12.15 -25.90
C SER A 145 60.69 -12.48 -26.04
N VAL A 146 61.12 -13.66 -25.60
CA VAL A 146 62.50 -14.15 -25.76
C VAL A 146 62.80 -14.52 -27.22
N ILE A 147 61.84 -15.08 -27.93
CA ILE A 147 61.97 -15.37 -29.37
C ILE A 147 62.04 -14.06 -30.18
N GLU A 148 61.17 -13.08 -29.88
CA GLU A 148 61.18 -11.75 -30.54
C GLU A 148 62.48 -10.97 -30.31
N SER A 149 63.02 -11.02 -29.09
CA SER A 149 64.29 -10.36 -28.76
C SER A 149 65.51 -11.07 -29.35
N SER A 150 65.41 -12.38 -29.63
CA SER A 150 66.46 -13.13 -30.34
C SER A 150 66.44 -12.89 -31.85
N SER A 151 65.26 -12.68 -32.45
CA SER A 151 65.11 -12.29 -33.86
C SER A 151 65.53 -10.84 -34.16
N LEU A 152 65.47 -9.93 -33.18
CA LEU A 152 65.94 -8.54 -33.31
C LEU A 152 67.47 -8.39 -33.19
N THR A 153 68.19 -9.46 -32.85
CA THR A 153 69.66 -9.48 -32.75
C THR A 153 70.34 -10.16 -33.94
N GLN A 154 69.59 -10.49 -34.99
CA GLN A 154 70.10 -11.18 -36.19
C GLN A 154 70.04 -10.37 -37.50
N ASP A 155 69.75 -9.07 -37.45
CA ASP A 155 69.87 -8.13 -38.58
C ASP A 155 70.99 -7.10 -38.35
#